data_AF-A0A847S743-F1
#
_entry.id   AF-A0A847S743-F1
#
_cell.length_a   1.000
_cell.length_b   1.000
_cell.length_c   1.000
_cell.angle_alpha   90.00
_cell.angle_beta   90.00
_cell.angle_gamma   90.00
#
_symmetry.space_group_name_H-M   'P 1'
#
loop_
_entity.id
_entity.type
_entity.pdbx_description
1 polymer ?
#
loop_
_entity_poly.entity_id
_entity_poly.type
_entity_poly.pdbx_seq_one_letter_code
_entity_poly.pdbx_strand_id
1 'polypeptide(L)'
;MLLLVTAAKAGNTPEQMTSLYLRAMVNYERDAARELNHLTAAPMKRQGLPLLDLNWIQQIHERAPAQFAAKLAKQRGESFREPARAMMAAQIALLKQVRCSVLDSREESQGKLVFARVRYRCEGPDLLSGEEALRALLKDVYLARAEGGDLQQIERVALERMAALYQAARQTRTIEGEFSLQRFGSSKQPLWWSESGSMLPQQVLAALLQPVPCASSESRCDMNEVRQQLGLPRPSASDR
;
A
#
# COMPACT_ATOMS: atom_id res chain seq x y z
N MET A 1 50.71 3.15 -10.28
CA MET A 1 49.78 2.02 -10.09
C MET A 1 48.40 2.49 -10.56
N LEU A 2 48.04 2.18 -11.80
CA LEU A 2 46.76 2.58 -12.40
C LEU A 2 45.70 1.56 -12.00
N LEU A 3 44.74 1.96 -11.16
CA LEU A 3 43.53 1.18 -10.90
C LEU A 3 42.64 1.28 -12.14
N LEU A 4 42.68 0.22 -12.96
CA LEU A 4 41.66 -0.07 -13.94
C LEU A 4 40.37 -0.39 -13.18
N VAL A 5 39.56 0.64 -12.92
CA VAL A 5 38.14 0.46 -12.62
C VAL A 5 37.51 0.02 -13.94
N THR A 6 37.50 -1.29 -14.17
CA THR A 6 36.64 -1.88 -15.19
C THR A 6 35.22 -1.56 -14.77
N ALA A 7 34.61 -0.59 -15.45
CA ALA A 7 33.18 -0.41 -15.47
C ALA A 7 32.58 -1.68 -16.08
N ALA A 8 32.34 -2.69 -15.23
CA ALA A 8 31.51 -3.82 -15.56
C ALA A 8 30.18 -3.22 -16.01
N LYS A 9 29.84 -3.43 -17.28
CA LYS A 9 28.59 -2.96 -17.88
C LYS A 9 27.45 -3.51 -17.01
N ALA A 10 26.90 -2.63 -16.18
CA ALA A 10 26.06 -2.98 -15.05
C ALA A 10 24.81 -3.72 -15.54
N GLY A 11 24.77 -5.04 -15.33
CA GLY A 11 23.50 -5.74 -15.30
C GLY A 11 22.71 -5.18 -14.12
N ASN A 12 21.39 -5.05 -14.27
CA ASN A 12 20.56 -4.54 -13.18
C ASN A 12 20.70 -5.50 -11.99
N THR A 13 21.16 -5.00 -10.84
CA THR A 13 21.24 -5.81 -9.62
C THR A 13 19.84 -6.04 -9.05
N PRO A 14 19.64 -7.06 -8.18
CA PRO A 14 18.37 -7.22 -7.46
C PRO A 14 17.93 -5.94 -6.75
N GLU A 15 18.88 -5.22 -6.14
CA GLU A 15 18.63 -3.97 -5.42
C GLU A 15 18.15 -2.86 -6.35
N GLN A 16 18.79 -2.70 -7.51
CA GLN A 16 18.37 -1.72 -8.51
C GLN A 16 16.95 -2.01 -9.02
N MET A 17 16.65 -3.29 -9.29
CA MET A 17 15.31 -3.69 -9.73
C MET A 17 14.27 -3.48 -8.63
N THR A 18 14.53 -3.88 -7.38
CA THR A 18 13.63 -3.62 -6.24
C THR A 18 13.43 -2.12 -6.03
N SER A 19 14.48 -1.30 -6.15
CA SER A 19 14.35 0.16 -6.06
C SER A 19 13.39 0.71 -7.12
N LEU A 20 13.46 0.22 -8.36
CA LEU A 20 12.51 0.59 -9.41
C LEU A 20 11.09 0.14 -9.08
N TYR A 21 10.89 -1.08 -8.57
CA TYR A 21 9.57 -1.54 -8.12
C TYR A 21 8.99 -0.65 -7.02
N LEU A 22 9.78 -0.34 -5.98
CA LEU A 22 9.34 0.51 -4.87
C LEU A 22 8.99 1.92 -5.35
N ARG A 23 9.84 2.54 -6.16
CA ARG A 23 9.59 3.88 -6.72
C ARG A 23 8.36 3.89 -7.63
N ALA A 24 8.24 2.92 -8.54
CA ALA A 24 7.12 2.85 -9.47
C ALA A 24 5.78 2.56 -8.77
N MET A 25 5.77 1.61 -7.85
CA MET A 25 4.54 1.00 -7.33
C MET A 25 4.11 1.58 -5.98
N VAL A 26 5.06 1.96 -5.12
CA VAL A 26 4.77 2.53 -3.78
C VAL A 26 4.79 4.06 -3.84
N ASN A 27 5.81 4.64 -4.46
CA ASN A 27 5.94 6.10 -4.55
C ASN A 27 5.22 6.70 -5.77
N TYR A 28 4.65 5.86 -6.64
CA TYR A 28 3.94 6.26 -7.85
C TYR A 28 4.81 7.08 -8.84
N GLU A 29 6.12 6.81 -8.90
CA GLU A 29 7.05 7.49 -9.79
C GLU A 29 6.94 6.96 -11.23
N ARG A 30 6.36 7.77 -12.11
CA ARG A 30 6.13 7.40 -13.53
C ARG A 30 7.41 7.07 -14.29
N ASP A 31 8.52 7.77 -14.02
CA ASP A 31 9.77 7.51 -14.73
C ASP A 31 10.40 6.18 -14.30
N ALA A 32 10.30 5.81 -13.02
CA ALA A 32 10.68 4.47 -12.55
C ALA A 32 9.81 3.38 -13.18
N ALA A 33 8.51 3.62 -13.37
CA ALA A 33 7.62 2.68 -14.04
C ALA A 33 7.95 2.51 -15.53
N ARG A 34 8.33 3.60 -16.22
CA ARG A 34 8.81 3.55 -17.62
C ARG A 34 10.09 2.74 -17.73
N GLU A 35 11.04 2.99 -16.84
CA GLU A 35 12.31 2.26 -16.79
C GLU A 35 12.07 0.77 -16.50
N LEU A 36 11.22 0.44 -15.52
CA LEU A 36 10.84 -0.94 -15.24
C LEU A 36 10.21 -1.64 -16.45
N ASN A 37 9.28 -0.98 -17.14
CA ASN A 37 8.68 -1.50 -18.37
C ASN A 37 9.72 -1.69 -19.48
N HIS A 38 10.66 -0.76 -19.64
CA HIS A 38 11.73 -0.87 -20.63
C HIS A 38 12.62 -2.10 -20.35
N LEU A 39 13.00 -2.30 -19.09
CA LEU A 39 13.85 -3.42 -18.66
C LEU A 39 13.13 -4.77 -18.74
N THR A 40 11.81 -4.81 -18.54
CA THR A 40 11.02 -6.04 -18.46
C THR A 40 10.19 -6.37 -19.70
N ALA A 41 10.15 -5.49 -20.71
CA ALA A 41 9.30 -5.63 -21.91
C ALA A 41 9.43 -6.98 -22.64
N ALA A 42 10.66 -7.36 -22.98
CA ALA A 42 10.91 -8.59 -23.73
C ALA A 42 10.48 -9.86 -22.96
N PRO A 43 10.86 -10.06 -21.68
CA PRO A 43 10.40 -11.22 -20.91
C PRO A 43 8.88 -11.22 -20.67
N MET A 44 8.28 -10.08 -20.34
CA MET A 44 6.82 -9.98 -20.12
C MET A 44 6.06 -10.38 -21.39
N LYS A 45 6.49 -9.90 -22.56
CA LYS A 45 5.91 -10.29 -23.85
C LYS A 45 6.01 -11.79 -24.11
N ARG A 46 7.13 -12.44 -23.77
CA ARG A 46 7.30 -13.89 -23.95
C ARG A 46 6.42 -14.71 -23.02
N GLN A 47 6.09 -14.20 -21.83
CA GLN A 47 5.25 -14.87 -20.85
C GLN A 47 3.76 -14.50 -20.99
N GLY A 48 3.39 -13.62 -21.94
CA GLY A 48 2.01 -13.16 -22.10
C GLY A 48 1.53 -12.27 -20.94
N LEU A 49 2.46 -11.68 -20.18
CA LEU A 49 2.15 -10.86 -19.02
C LEU A 49 2.08 -9.38 -19.40
N PRO A 50 1.12 -8.62 -18.84
CA PRO A 50 1.01 -7.19 -19.10
C PRO A 50 2.16 -6.42 -18.44
N LEU A 51 2.56 -5.33 -19.09
CA LEU A 51 3.43 -4.32 -18.48
C LEU A 51 2.65 -3.49 -17.45
N LEU A 52 3.37 -2.72 -16.63
CA LEU A 52 2.72 -1.75 -15.75
C LEU A 52 1.95 -0.73 -16.59
N ASP A 53 0.66 -0.58 -16.32
CA ASP A 53 -0.15 0.46 -16.93
C ASP A 53 0.33 1.82 -16.41
N LEU A 54 1.05 2.57 -17.24
CA LEU A 54 1.54 3.90 -16.87
C LEU A 54 0.40 4.90 -16.64
N ASN A 55 -0.80 4.62 -17.20
CA ASN A 55 -1.97 5.43 -16.94
C ASN A 55 -2.57 5.14 -15.56
N TRP A 56 -2.37 3.94 -14.99
CA TRP A 56 -2.84 3.59 -13.65
C TRP A 56 -2.26 4.55 -12.59
N ILE A 57 -0.97 4.89 -12.70
CA ILE A 57 -0.30 5.86 -11.82
C ILE A 57 -1.02 7.22 -11.85
N GLN A 58 -1.32 7.72 -13.06
CA GLN A 58 -2.05 8.98 -13.24
C GLN A 58 -3.51 8.86 -12.75
N GLN A 59 -4.17 7.75 -13.05
CA GLN A 59 -5.56 7.49 -12.67
C GLN A 59 -5.73 7.42 -11.16
N ILE A 60 -4.78 6.85 -10.42
CA ILE A 60 -4.80 6.85 -8.96
C ILE A 60 -4.84 8.28 -8.42
N HIS A 61 -4.03 9.19 -8.95
CA HIS A 61 -3.95 10.54 -8.43
C HIS A 61 -5.11 11.42 -8.86
N GLU A 62 -5.52 11.33 -10.12
CA GLU A 62 -6.47 12.28 -10.72
C GLU A 62 -7.90 11.76 -10.69
N ARG A 63 -8.09 10.45 -10.86
CA ARG A 63 -9.42 9.86 -11.08
C ARG A 63 -9.94 9.07 -9.88
N ALA A 64 -9.07 8.39 -9.12
CA ALA A 64 -9.53 7.54 -8.03
C ALA A 64 -10.34 8.29 -6.96
N PRO A 65 -9.98 9.52 -6.52
CA PRO A 65 -10.84 10.30 -5.62
C PRO A 65 -12.23 10.56 -6.19
N ALA A 66 -12.31 10.98 -7.46
CA ALA A 66 -13.57 11.31 -8.11
C ALA A 66 -14.42 10.06 -8.39
N GLN A 67 -13.81 8.95 -8.78
CA GLN A 67 -14.47 7.67 -9.02
C GLN A 67 -14.99 7.04 -7.71
N PHE A 68 -14.18 7.07 -6.65
CA PHE A 68 -14.59 6.62 -5.32
C PHE A 68 -15.78 7.45 -4.81
N ALA A 69 -15.68 8.77 -4.91
CA ALA A 69 -16.75 9.70 -4.55
C ALA A 69 -18.03 9.45 -5.33
N ALA A 70 -17.95 9.31 -6.66
CA ALA A 70 -19.13 9.05 -7.50
C ALA A 70 -19.77 7.69 -7.18
N LYS A 71 -18.95 6.65 -6.92
CA LYS A 71 -19.46 5.33 -6.54
C LYS A 71 -20.17 5.37 -5.20
N LEU A 72 -19.60 6.05 -4.20
CA LEU A 72 -20.22 6.17 -2.89
C LEU A 72 -21.50 7.02 -2.95
N ALA A 73 -21.46 8.14 -3.68
CA ALA A 73 -22.63 9.00 -3.88
C ALA A 73 -23.80 8.23 -4.53
N LYS A 74 -23.53 7.37 -5.51
CA LYS A 74 -24.54 6.50 -6.12
C LYS A 74 -25.15 5.50 -5.12
N GLN A 75 -24.39 5.05 -4.12
CA GLN A 75 -24.81 4.04 -3.15
C GLN A 75 -25.48 4.64 -1.89
N ARG A 76 -25.07 5.85 -1.48
CA ARG A 76 -25.41 6.44 -0.19
C ARG A 76 -26.08 7.82 -0.30
N GLY A 77 -26.08 8.44 -1.47
CA GLY A 77 -26.65 9.77 -1.73
C GLY A 77 -25.61 10.83 -2.10
N GLU A 78 -26.03 11.87 -2.81
CA GLU A 78 -25.12 12.90 -3.35
C GLU A 78 -24.35 13.68 -2.27
N SER A 79 -24.90 13.76 -1.05
CA SER A 79 -24.26 14.37 0.11
C SER A 79 -22.92 13.72 0.49
N PHE A 80 -22.65 12.48 0.06
CA PHE A 80 -21.41 11.76 0.33
C PHE A 80 -20.27 12.09 -0.64
N ARG A 81 -20.57 12.77 -1.76
CA ARG A 81 -19.60 12.95 -2.85
C ARG A 81 -18.35 13.70 -2.42
N GLU A 82 -18.52 14.89 -1.84
CA GLU A 82 -17.38 15.72 -1.42
C GLU A 82 -16.62 15.12 -0.22
N PRO A 83 -17.28 14.63 0.85
CA PRO A 83 -16.59 13.94 1.95
C PRO A 83 -15.78 12.71 1.49
N ALA A 84 -16.33 11.90 0.61
CA ALA A 84 -15.64 10.74 0.04
C ALA A 84 -14.43 11.13 -0.81
N ARG A 85 -14.59 12.18 -1.62
CA ARG A 85 -13.51 12.73 -2.44
C ARG A 85 -12.39 13.27 -1.56
N ALA A 86 -12.72 14.03 -0.52
CA ALA A 86 -11.76 14.62 0.41
C ALA A 86 -10.99 13.54 1.18
N MET A 87 -11.69 12.52 1.69
CA MET A 87 -11.08 11.39 2.39
C MET A 87 -10.10 10.63 1.48
N MET A 88 -10.51 10.28 0.25
CA MET A 88 -9.65 9.56 -0.69
C MET A 88 -8.46 10.41 -1.14
N ALA A 89 -8.65 11.72 -1.37
CA ALA A 89 -7.58 12.64 -1.69
C ALA A 89 -6.56 12.77 -0.55
N ALA A 90 -7.04 12.86 0.70
CA ALA A 90 -6.19 12.88 1.88
C ALA A 90 -5.42 11.56 2.04
N GLN A 91 -6.06 10.41 1.80
CA GLN A 91 -5.40 9.11 1.80
C GLN A 91 -4.28 9.07 0.75
N ILE A 92 -4.55 9.44 -0.51
CA ILE A 92 -3.51 9.45 -1.55
C ILE A 92 -2.36 10.41 -1.21
N ALA A 93 -2.66 11.60 -0.68
CA ALA A 93 -1.64 12.55 -0.24
C ALA A 93 -0.78 11.98 0.89
N LEU A 94 -1.39 11.24 1.81
CA LEU A 94 -0.71 10.51 2.86
C LEU A 94 0.25 9.45 2.28
N LEU A 95 -0.22 8.64 1.32
CA LEU A 95 0.61 7.58 0.72
C LEU A 95 1.81 8.13 -0.07
N LYS A 96 1.68 9.33 -0.64
CA LYS A 96 2.81 10.01 -1.30
C LYS A 96 3.95 10.40 -0.36
N GLN A 97 3.74 10.33 0.94
CA GLN A 97 4.78 10.59 1.94
C GLN A 97 5.68 9.38 2.19
N VAL A 98 5.29 8.20 1.72
CA VAL A 98 6.08 6.98 1.90
C VAL A 98 7.38 7.08 1.12
N ARG A 99 8.49 6.71 1.76
CA ARG A 99 9.83 6.67 1.18
C ARG A 99 10.42 5.31 1.45
N CYS A 100 10.67 4.55 0.39
CA CYS A 100 11.29 3.24 0.50
C CYS A 100 12.72 3.26 -0.02
N SER A 101 13.60 2.53 0.66
CA SER A 101 15.00 2.31 0.30
C SER A 101 15.32 0.82 0.38
N VAL A 102 16.27 0.37 -0.43
CA VAL A 102 16.79 -1.00 -0.37
C VAL A 102 17.94 -1.04 0.63
N LEU A 103 17.99 -2.11 1.43
CA LEU A 103 19.02 -2.32 2.45
C LEU A 103 20.11 -3.26 1.93
N ASP A 104 19.74 -4.49 1.60
CA ASP A 104 20.65 -5.55 1.16
C ASP A 104 19.90 -6.57 0.27
N SER A 105 20.64 -7.46 -0.37
CA SER A 105 20.04 -8.64 -1.01
C SER A 105 20.86 -9.91 -0.79
N ARG A 106 20.18 -11.06 -0.89
CA ARG A 106 20.79 -12.39 -0.96
C ARG A 106 20.23 -13.16 -2.14
N GLU A 107 21.12 -13.74 -2.95
CA GLU A 107 20.73 -14.67 -3.99
C GLU A 107 20.59 -16.09 -3.42
N GLU A 108 19.53 -16.78 -3.83
CA GLU A 108 19.22 -18.15 -3.43
C GLU A 108 18.96 -18.98 -4.69
N SER A 109 19.60 -20.14 -4.79
CA SER A 109 19.36 -21.09 -5.88
C SER A 109 18.35 -22.15 -5.43
N GLN A 110 17.26 -22.29 -6.17
CA GLN A 110 16.24 -23.32 -5.94
C GLN A 110 16.13 -24.18 -7.21
N GLY A 111 16.87 -25.30 -7.21
CA GLY A 111 17.02 -26.14 -8.39
C GLY A 111 17.71 -25.38 -9.53
N LYS A 112 17.00 -25.24 -10.66
CA LYS A 112 17.49 -24.49 -11.85
C LYS A 112 17.18 -23.00 -11.80
N LEU A 113 16.39 -22.56 -10.82
CA LEU A 113 15.97 -21.17 -10.68
C LEU A 113 16.88 -20.43 -9.70
N VAL A 114 17.11 -19.15 -9.99
CA VAL A 114 17.81 -18.26 -9.08
C VAL A 114 16.85 -17.17 -8.66
N PHE A 115 16.73 -16.97 -7.36
CA PHE A 115 15.95 -15.94 -6.72
C PHE A 115 16.88 -14.96 -6.01
N ALA A 116 16.43 -13.72 -5.84
CA ALA A 116 17.04 -12.77 -4.94
C ALA A 116 15.98 -12.33 -3.93
N ARG A 117 16.31 -12.45 -2.65
CA ARG A 117 15.55 -11.82 -1.57
C ARG A 117 16.20 -10.49 -1.26
N VAL A 118 15.45 -9.42 -1.45
CA VAL A 118 15.92 -8.05 -1.25
C VAL A 118 15.24 -7.48 -0.03
N ARG A 119 16.01 -7.09 0.99
CA ARG A 119 15.48 -6.38 2.15
C ARG A 119 15.29 -4.92 1.81
N TYR A 120 14.17 -4.35 2.25
CA TYR A 120 13.87 -2.95 2.07
C TYR A 120 13.36 -2.34 3.37
N ARG A 121 13.49 -1.03 3.48
CA ARG A 121 12.93 -0.21 4.53
C ARG A 121 12.01 0.83 3.91
N CYS A 122 10.80 0.98 4.45
CA CYS A 122 9.93 2.09 4.11
C CYS A 122 9.66 2.95 5.34
N GLU A 123 9.86 4.24 5.19
CA GLU A 123 9.46 5.26 6.14
C GLU A 123 8.16 5.87 5.66
N GLY A 124 7.21 6.03 6.56
CA GLY A 124 5.88 6.47 6.18
C GLY A 124 5.09 7.05 7.34
N PRO A 125 3.91 7.56 7.01
CA PRO A 125 3.04 8.14 8.00
C PRO A 125 2.57 7.11 9.01
N ASP A 126 2.56 7.51 10.26
CA ASP A 126 2.08 6.68 11.35
C ASP A 126 0.62 7.03 11.66
N LEU A 127 -0.28 6.18 11.18
CA LEU A 127 -1.69 6.25 11.59
C LEU A 127 -1.90 5.77 13.03
N LEU A 128 -0.92 5.12 13.67
CA LEU A 128 -1.02 4.70 15.08
C LEU A 128 -0.97 5.89 16.04
N SER A 129 -0.28 6.97 15.66
CA SER A 129 -0.37 8.25 16.39
C SER A 129 -1.80 8.82 16.42
N GLY A 130 -2.66 8.37 15.51
CA GLY A 130 -4.10 8.63 15.49
C GLY A 130 -4.94 7.41 15.88
N GLU A 131 -4.38 6.35 16.45
CA GLU A 131 -5.12 5.11 16.78
C GLU A 131 -6.22 5.39 17.79
N GLU A 132 -5.95 6.16 18.84
CA GLU A 132 -6.97 6.59 19.80
C GLU A 132 -8.07 7.40 19.12
N ALA A 133 -7.70 8.28 18.18
CA ALA A 133 -8.67 9.08 17.44
C ALA A 133 -9.49 8.25 16.43
N LEU A 134 -8.89 7.22 15.82
CA LEU A 134 -9.58 6.26 14.96
C LEU A 134 -10.50 5.35 15.78
N ARG A 135 -10.05 4.84 16.93
CA ARG A 135 -10.86 4.06 17.87
C ARG A 135 -12.02 4.89 18.40
N ALA A 136 -11.77 6.13 18.79
CA ALA A 136 -12.81 7.09 19.20
C ALA A 136 -13.80 7.35 18.07
N LEU A 137 -13.33 7.53 16.84
CA LEU A 137 -14.20 7.70 15.68
C LEU A 137 -15.12 6.50 15.47
N LEU A 138 -14.57 5.28 15.48
CA LEU A 138 -15.33 4.05 15.32
C LEU A 138 -16.33 3.85 16.47
N LYS A 139 -15.94 4.21 17.70
CA LYS A 139 -16.81 4.17 18.88
C LYS A 139 -17.95 5.17 18.77
N ASP A 140 -17.69 6.42 18.39
CA ASP A 140 -18.71 7.46 18.19
C ASP A 140 -19.74 7.03 17.14
N VAL A 141 -19.26 6.49 16.01
CA VAL A 141 -20.11 5.95 14.94
C VAL A 141 -20.99 4.81 15.45
N TYR A 142 -20.40 3.92 16.25
CA TYR A 142 -21.11 2.78 16.81
C TYR A 142 -22.19 3.21 17.80
N LEU A 143 -21.86 4.11 18.73
CA LEU A 143 -22.79 4.61 19.75
C LEU A 143 -23.94 5.39 19.11
N ALA A 144 -23.63 6.30 18.19
CA ALA A 144 -24.65 7.08 17.49
C ALA A 144 -25.60 6.19 16.68
N ARG A 145 -25.11 5.06 16.13
CA ARG A 145 -25.96 4.03 15.50
C ARG A 145 -26.84 3.29 16.50
N ALA A 146 -26.32 2.94 17.67
CA ALA A 146 -27.07 2.25 18.71
C ALA A 146 -28.19 3.12 19.33
N GLU A 147 -27.98 4.44 19.37
CA GLU A 147 -28.93 5.43 19.90
C GLU A 147 -30.00 5.87 18.87
N GLY A 148 -30.04 5.27 17.68
CA GLY A 148 -31.01 5.61 16.64
C GLY A 148 -30.70 6.92 15.89
N GLY A 149 -29.45 7.38 15.94
CA GLY A 149 -28.99 8.56 15.20
C GLY A 149 -29.08 8.38 13.68
N ASP A 150 -29.10 9.50 12.96
CA ASP A 150 -29.12 9.50 11.49
C ASP A 150 -27.84 8.89 10.93
N LEU A 151 -27.96 7.64 10.45
CA LEU A 151 -26.85 6.86 9.89
C LEU A 151 -26.15 7.58 8.74
N GLN A 152 -26.86 8.33 7.91
CA GLN A 152 -26.23 9.03 6.78
C GLN A 152 -25.32 10.15 7.29
N GLN A 153 -25.81 10.92 8.25
CA GLN A 153 -25.03 11.99 8.86
C GLN A 153 -23.81 11.44 9.62
N ILE A 154 -23.96 10.30 10.31
CA ILE A 154 -22.86 9.63 11.02
C ILE A 154 -21.77 9.16 10.05
N GLU A 155 -22.14 8.45 8.98
CA GLU A 155 -21.19 7.96 7.97
C GLU A 155 -20.49 9.12 7.25
N ARG A 156 -21.20 10.23 7.00
CA ARG A 156 -20.62 11.44 6.41
C ARG A 156 -19.55 12.07 7.30
N VAL A 157 -19.88 12.28 8.58
CA VAL A 157 -18.93 12.82 9.57
C VAL A 157 -17.73 11.88 9.74
N ALA A 158 -17.93 10.57 9.63
CA ALA A 158 -16.83 9.61 9.66
C ALA A 158 -15.84 9.82 8.52
N LEU A 159 -16.31 10.05 7.29
CA LEU A 159 -15.44 10.36 6.14
C LEU A 159 -14.64 11.64 6.35
N GLU A 160 -15.28 12.70 6.86
CA GLU A 160 -14.64 13.99 7.14
C GLU A 160 -13.56 13.86 8.22
N ARG A 161 -13.86 13.16 9.32
CA ARG A 161 -12.90 12.89 10.39
C ARG A 161 -11.74 12.01 9.94
N MET A 162 -12.00 10.98 9.11
CA MET A 162 -10.94 10.18 8.51
C MET A 162 -10.02 11.02 7.61
N ALA A 163 -10.58 11.94 6.82
CA ALA A 163 -9.78 12.85 5.99
C ALA A 163 -8.85 13.72 6.85
N ALA A 164 -9.36 14.25 7.97
CA ALA A 164 -8.56 15.03 8.92
C ALA A 164 -7.45 14.20 9.59
N LEU A 165 -7.74 12.94 9.94
CA LEU A 165 -6.73 12.02 10.49
C LEU A 165 -5.59 11.77 9.49
N TYR A 166 -5.92 11.53 8.23
CA TYR A 166 -4.89 11.38 7.19
C TYR A 166 -4.08 12.65 6.98
N GLN A 167 -4.68 13.83 7.10
CA GLN A 167 -3.96 15.09 6.97
C GLN A 167 -3.02 15.37 8.16
N ALA A 168 -3.38 14.94 9.37
CA ALA A 168 -2.62 15.18 10.59
C ALA A 168 -1.50 14.15 10.84
N ALA A 169 -1.54 13.00 10.18
CA ALA A 169 -0.58 11.92 10.38
C ALA A 169 0.85 12.32 10.01
N ARG A 170 1.79 12.06 10.92
CA ARG A 170 3.22 12.42 10.77
C ARG A 170 4.04 11.22 10.27
N GLN A 171 5.13 11.48 9.56
CA GLN A 171 6.10 10.46 9.12
C GLN A 171 6.96 10.00 10.30
N THR A 172 6.47 9.06 11.09
CA THR A 172 7.20 8.54 12.27
C THR A 172 7.36 7.03 12.25
N ARG A 173 6.75 6.31 11.30
CA ARG A 173 6.79 4.85 11.25
C ARG A 173 7.82 4.36 10.23
N THR A 174 8.65 3.44 10.68
CA THR A 174 9.56 2.68 9.82
C THR A 174 9.09 1.23 9.77
N ILE A 175 9.00 0.67 8.58
CA ILE A 175 8.77 -0.77 8.37
C ILE A 175 9.94 -1.35 7.59
N GLU A 176 10.24 -2.62 7.84
CA GLU A 176 11.16 -3.41 7.03
C GLU A 176 10.43 -4.62 6.46
N GLY A 177 10.84 -5.05 5.27
CA GLY A 177 10.27 -6.21 4.60
C GLY A 177 11.28 -6.87 3.66
N GLU A 178 10.88 -8.02 3.11
CA GLU A 178 11.63 -8.73 2.08
C GLU A 178 10.80 -8.78 0.79
N PHE A 179 11.45 -8.54 -0.35
CA PHE A 179 10.87 -8.67 -1.68
C PHE A 179 11.63 -9.72 -2.48
N SER A 180 10.91 -10.70 -3.01
CA SER A 180 11.50 -11.79 -3.79
C SER A 180 11.44 -11.47 -5.28
N LEU A 181 12.59 -11.55 -5.93
CA LEU A 181 12.74 -11.44 -7.38
C LEU A 181 13.27 -12.78 -7.93
N GLN A 182 12.79 -13.18 -9.09
CA GLN A 182 13.31 -14.30 -9.87
C GLN A 182 14.20 -13.78 -11.00
N ARG A 183 15.33 -14.47 -11.21
CA ARG A 183 16.27 -14.18 -12.29
C ARG A 183 15.82 -14.77 -13.62
N PHE A 184 15.88 -13.95 -14.67
CA PHE A 184 15.73 -14.31 -16.07
C PHE A 184 16.97 -13.90 -16.86
N GLY A 185 17.13 -14.48 -18.05
CA GLY A 185 18.25 -14.16 -18.94
C GLY A 185 19.53 -14.92 -18.61
N SER A 186 20.64 -14.47 -19.19
CA SER A 186 21.95 -15.11 -19.02
C SER A 186 22.64 -14.61 -17.74
N SER A 187 23.61 -15.36 -17.22
CA SER A 187 24.43 -14.91 -16.08
C SER A 187 25.19 -13.61 -16.35
N LYS A 188 25.44 -13.27 -17.63
CA LYS A 188 26.13 -12.04 -18.04
C LYS A 188 25.20 -10.82 -18.15
N GLN A 189 23.89 -11.05 -18.25
CA GLN A 189 22.87 -10.02 -18.34
C GLN A 189 21.62 -10.51 -17.59
N PRO A 190 21.71 -10.60 -16.25
CA PRO A 190 20.57 -11.02 -15.45
C PRO A 190 19.50 -9.92 -15.52
N LEU A 191 18.24 -10.36 -15.60
CA LEU A 191 17.10 -9.52 -15.34
C LEU A 191 16.36 -10.07 -14.12
N TRP A 192 15.92 -9.20 -13.23
CA TRP A 192 15.17 -9.59 -12.04
C TRP A 192 13.73 -9.16 -12.15
N TRP A 193 12.81 -10.08 -11.89
CA TRP A 193 11.38 -9.84 -12.02
C TRP A 193 10.59 -10.55 -10.93
N SER A 194 9.41 -10.03 -10.59
CA SER A 194 8.52 -10.65 -9.62
C SER A 194 7.07 -10.64 -10.09
N GLU A 195 6.42 -11.80 -10.05
CA GLU A 195 4.96 -11.96 -10.20
C GLU A 195 4.21 -11.20 -9.12
N SER A 196 4.77 -11.11 -7.91
CA SER A 196 4.19 -10.43 -6.77
C SER A 196 4.53 -8.95 -6.70
N GLY A 197 5.19 -8.37 -7.72
CA GLY A 197 5.47 -6.93 -7.76
C GLY A 197 4.22 -6.05 -7.71
N SER A 198 3.08 -6.56 -8.16
CA SER A 198 1.77 -5.92 -8.03
C SER A 198 1.22 -5.91 -6.59
N MET A 199 1.71 -6.82 -5.73
CA MET A 199 1.30 -6.96 -4.33
C MET A 199 2.15 -6.09 -3.39
N LEU A 200 3.33 -5.66 -3.82
CA LEU A 200 4.26 -4.86 -3.01
C LEU A 200 3.62 -3.57 -2.46
N PRO A 201 2.82 -2.80 -3.23
CA PRO A 201 2.07 -1.67 -2.68
C PRO A 201 1.11 -2.11 -1.58
N GLN A 202 0.34 -3.17 -1.78
CA GLN A 202 -0.63 -3.63 -0.80
C GLN A 202 0.07 -4.07 0.50
N GLN A 203 1.22 -4.71 0.42
CA GLN A 203 2.01 -5.13 1.58
C GLN A 203 2.59 -3.94 2.35
N VAL A 204 3.22 -2.99 1.64
CA VAL A 204 3.78 -1.78 2.26
C VAL A 204 2.66 -0.93 2.87
N LEU A 205 1.56 -0.75 2.14
CA LEU A 205 0.39 -0.03 2.63
C LEU A 205 -0.24 -0.73 3.81
N ALA A 206 -0.44 -2.05 3.78
CA ALA A 206 -0.96 -2.79 4.91
C ALA A 206 -0.05 -2.62 6.13
N ALA A 207 1.26 -2.75 5.98
CA ALA A 207 2.20 -2.63 7.10
C ALA A 207 2.28 -1.20 7.68
N LEU A 208 2.14 -0.16 6.86
CA LEU A 208 2.11 1.23 7.31
C LEU A 208 0.76 1.65 7.90
N LEU A 209 -0.33 1.12 7.35
CA LEU A 209 -1.71 1.47 7.73
C LEU A 209 -2.30 0.54 8.78
N GLN A 210 -1.63 -0.56 9.16
CA GLN A 210 -2.11 -1.49 10.18
C GLN A 210 -2.16 -0.79 11.55
N PRO A 211 -3.35 -0.68 12.18
CA PRO A 211 -3.45 -0.63 13.63
C PRO A 211 -2.94 -1.97 14.17
N VAL A 212 -1.97 -1.98 15.08
CA VAL A 212 -1.47 -3.25 15.67
C VAL A 212 -2.19 -3.46 17.02
N PRO A 213 -2.71 -4.66 17.37
CA PRO A 213 -2.46 -5.98 16.77
C PRO A 213 -3.73 -6.75 16.35
N CYS A 214 -3.74 -7.23 15.11
CA CYS A 214 -4.09 -8.63 14.86
C CYS A 214 -2.79 -9.36 14.54
N ALA A 215 -2.03 -9.67 15.59
CA ALA A 215 -0.78 -10.42 15.47
C ALA A 215 -1.09 -11.90 15.25
N SER A 216 -1.36 -12.28 14.00
CA SER A 216 -0.96 -13.54 13.37
C SER A 216 -1.74 -13.71 12.07
N SER A 217 -1.09 -14.30 11.07
CA SER A 217 -1.61 -14.56 9.73
C SER A 217 -2.80 -15.55 9.67
N GLU A 218 -3.40 -15.92 10.81
CA GLU A 218 -4.44 -16.95 10.91
C GLU A 218 -5.77 -16.46 11.49
N SER A 219 -5.83 -15.24 12.02
CA SER A 219 -7.05 -14.74 12.68
C SER A 219 -7.88 -13.89 11.73
N ARG A 220 -9.02 -14.41 11.25
CA ARG A 220 -10.11 -13.58 10.72
C ARG A 220 -10.45 -12.53 11.78
N CYS A 221 -10.46 -11.24 11.44
CA CYS A 221 -10.89 -10.19 12.36
C CYS A 221 -12.32 -10.49 12.85
N ASP A 222 -12.44 -10.99 14.08
CA ASP A 222 -13.73 -11.14 14.73
C ASP A 222 -14.22 -9.76 15.14
N MET A 223 -15.35 -9.33 14.58
CA MET A 223 -15.97 -8.05 14.92
C MET A 223 -16.35 -7.97 16.41
N ASN A 224 -16.50 -9.11 17.10
CA ASN A 224 -16.69 -9.14 18.55
C ASN A 224 -15.42 -8.78 19.33
N GLU A 225 -14.25 -9.18 18.81
CA GLU A 225 -12.95 -8.88 19.40
C GLU A 225 -12.64 -7.38 19.26
N VAL A 226 -12.93 -6.80 18.09
CA VAL A 226 -12.87 -5.35 17.86
C VAL A 226 -13.80 -4.60 18.83
N ARG A 227 -15.03 -5.09 19.06
CA ARG A 227 -15.97 -4.47 20.02
C ARG A 227 -15.45 -4.52 21.46
N GLN A 228 -14.90 -5.66 21.89
CA GLN A 228 -14.31 -5.79 23.22
C GLN A 228 -13.12 -4.85 23.41
N GLN A 229 -12.23 -4.77 22.40
CA GLN A 229 -11.07 -3.87 22.42
C GLN A 229 -11.45 -2.38 22.41
N LEU A 230 -12.64 -2.04 21.90
CA LEU A 230 -13.20 -0.69 21.91
C LEU A 230 -14.06 -0.40 23.15
N GLY A 231 -14.23 -1.36 24.07
CA GLY A 231 -15.09 -1.24 25.24
C GLY A 231 -16.57 -1.07 24.90
N LEU A 232 -17.01 -1.61 23.76
CA LEU A 232 -18.40 -1.51 23.30
C LEU A 232 -19.26 -2.61 23.95
N PRO A 233 -20.54 -2.31 24.29
CA PRO A 233 -21.44 -3.30 24.87
C PRO A 233 -21.66 -4.49 23.91
N ARG A 234 -21.95 -5.69 24.43
CA ARG A 234 -22.25 -6.87 23.60
C ARG A 234 -23.53 -6.64 22.78
N PRO A 235 -23.60 -7.11 21.52
CA PRO A 235 -24.83 -7.01 20.73
C PRO A 235 -25.97 -7.74 21.46
N SER A 236 -27.13 -7.11 21.50
CA SER A 236 -28.28 -7.71 22.16
C SER A 236 -28.92 -8.76 21.24
N ALA A 237 -29.64 -9.72 21.81
CA ALA A 237 -30.26 -10.80 21.04
C ALA A 237 -31.29 -10.30 20.01
N SER A 238 -31.73 -9.04 20.07
CA SER A 238 -32.66 -8.43 19.12
C SER A 238 -31.99 -7.83 17.87
N ASP A 239 -30.65 -7.81 17.80
CA ASP A 239 -29.90 -7.21 16.68
C ASP A 239 -29.51 -8.23 15.58
N ARG A 240 -30.04 -9.47 15.62
CA ARG A 240 -29.80 -10.52 14.62
C ARG A 240 -30.92 -10.59 13.57
#